data_AF-A0A6S6UI14-F1
#
_entry.id   AF-A0A6S6UI14-F1
#
_cell.length_a   1.000
_cell.length_b   1.000
_cell.length_c   1.000
_cell.angle_alpha   90.00
_cell.angle_beta   90.00
_cell.angle_gamma   90.00
#
_symmetry.space_group_name_H-M   'P 1'
#
loop_
_entity.id
_entity.type
_entity.pdbx_description
1 polymer ?
#
loop_
_entity_poly.entity_id
_entity_poly.type
_entity_poly.pdbx_seq_one_letter_code
_entity_poly.pdbx_strand_id
1 'polypeptide(L)'
;MEKAFISYRRQDSAGYSRALYNELAQYFDDEQIFMDVDDIPLGTDFVQILNRNLQDCKVMLVIIGQQWLDIRGHDGKRRLDNPNDFVRLEIARALENNFNIIPVLVNGAPMPAEKDLPDILKPLSRRQALELDNKYYQHGITDLVKALEVDLGEAKKKGVTPPAPILPEPISETKKRPLLPILLGLSAVVLLGSLLYFWQQSDSTPQITETANQQNTPGATKNFTSTKQTDSNQPASAPAGFDCRKANTDVENAICNDNKTRKTDLALNQLFTKVNTQLPPQAREVLGKRQKDWLKQRDNYIRQTCFTQANQPLITHCIENYYQQRITSLARIPTNLTSRVQLTDPPTNIRKIPNGEILCQIQQKQMLTVYSGSPITYNGANWYQTQVCENDRWGVVHESQISQP
;
A
#
# COMPACT_ATOMS: atom_id res chain seq x y z
N MET A 1 -18.82 -1.06 -23.91
CA MET A 1 -19.45 -0.08 -23.00
C MET A 1 -18.49 1.09 -22.94
N GLU A 2 -18.97 2.30 -23.22
CA GLU A 2 -18.11 3.48 -23.29
C GLU A 2 -17.71 3.93 -21.89
N LYS A 3 -16.46 4.37 -21.75
CA LYS A 3 -15.83 4.68 -20.46
C LYS A 3 -15.27 6.10 -20.44
N ALA A 4 -15.26 6.68 -19.24
CA ALA A 4 -14.48 7.87 -18.91
C ALA A 4 -13.24 7.49 -18.11
N PHE A 5 -12.10 8.03 -18.52
CA PHE A 5 -10.81 7.84 -17.84
C PHE A 5 -10.36 9.12 -17.14
N ILE A 6 -10.02 9.03 -15.85
CA ILE A 6 -9.50 10.14 -15.04
C ILE A 6 -7.97 10.05 -15.02
N SER A 7 -7.33 10.92 -15.81
CA SER A 7 -5.88 11.13 -15.80
C SER A 7 -5.54 12.26 -14.83
N TYR A 8 -4.65 12.00 -13.87
CA TYR A 8 -4.28 12.97 -12.84
C TYR A 8 -2.82 12.78 -12.41
N ARG A 9 -2.23 13.82 -11.79
CA ARG A 9 -0.92 13.70 -11.16
C ARG A 9 -1.08 13.54 -9.66
N ARG A 10 -0.66 12.41 -9.09
CA ARG A 10 -0.77 12.15 -7.64
C ARG A 10 -0.11 13.22 -6.76
N GLN A 11 1.04 13.75 -7.18
CA GLN A 11 1.75 14.82 -6.46
C GLN A 11 0.98 16.15 -6.43
N ASP A 12 0.02 16.33 -7.34
CA ASP A 12 -0.71 17.59 -7.54
C ASP A 12 -2.15 17.52 -7.01
N SER A 13 -2.88 16.46 -7.37
CA SER A 13 -4.34 16.44 -7.29
C SER A 13 -4.94 15.11 -6.82
N ALA A 14 -4.18 14.26 -6.12
CA ALA A 14 -4.65 12.93 -5.69
C ALA A 14 -5.95 12.96 -4.87
N GLY A 15 -6.05 13.88 -3.91
CA GLY A 15 -7.25 14.03 -3.07
C GLY A 15 -8.48 14.41 -3.90
N TYR A 16 -8.34 15.41 -4.77
CA TYR A 16 -9.40 15.85 -5.68
C TYR A 16 -9.84 14.76 -6.64
N SER A 17 -8.88 14.05 -7.24
CA SER A 17 -9.14 12.99 -8.21
C SER A 17 -9.90 11.83 -7.58
N ARG A 18 -9.52 11.44 -6.35
CA ARG A 18 -10.24 10.41 -5.58
C ARG A 18 -11.65 10.87 -5.21
N ALA A 19 -11.81 12.12 -4.75
CA ALA A 19 -13.13 12.66 -4.41
C ALA A 19 -14.04 12.70 -5.64
N LEU A 20 -13.53 13.18 -6.77
CA LEU A 20 -14.23 13.22 -8.04
C LEU A 20 -14.64 11.82 -8.51
N TYR A 21 -13.74 10.84 -8.45
CA TYR A 21 -14.04 9.44 -8.76
C TYR A 21 -15.21 8.92 -7.91
N ASN A 22 -15.16 9.14 -6.58
CA ASN A 22 -16.20 8.67 -5.67
C ASN A 22 -17.55 9.34 -5.95
N GLU A 23 -17.56 10.61 -6.37
CA GLU A 23 -18.78 11.31 -6.76
C GLU A 23 -19.35 10.75 -8.06
N LEU A 24 -18.54 10.65 -9.12
CA LEU A 24 -18.98 10.15 -10.42
C LEU A 24 -19.45 8.68 -10.36
N ALA A 25 -18.82 7.85 -9.52
CA ALA A 25 -19.23 6.46 -9.31
C ALA A 25 -20.63 6.31 -8.71
N GLN A 26 -21.20 7.37 -8.13
CA GLN A 26 -22.61 7.38 -7.70
C GLN A 26 -23.58 7.53 -8.88
N TYR A 27 -23.13 8.06 -10.02
CA TYR A 27 -23.98 8.39 -11.17
C TYR A 27 -23.84 7.40 -12.33
N PHE A 28 -22.66 6.79 -12.47
CA PHE A 28 -22.32 5.86 -13.54
C PHE A 28 -21.99 4.48 -12.99
N ASP A 29 -22.03 3.46 -13.84
CA ASP A 29 -21.67 2.11 -13.43
C ASP A 29 -20.17 2.02 -13.08
N ASP A 30 -19.82 1.11 -12.17
CA ASP A 30 -18.44 0.95 -11.67
C ASP A 30 -17.45 0.58 -12.80
N GLU A 31 -18.00 0.08 -13.91
CA GLU A 31 -17.30 -0.30 -15.14
C GLU A 31 -17.23 0.84 -16.17
N GLN A 32 -17.76 2.03 -15.89
CA GLN A 32 -17.75 3.19 -16.79
C GLN A 32 -16.77 4.28 -16.36
N ILE A 33 -16.44 4.39 -15.07
CA ILE A 33 -15.49 5.39 -14.56
C ILE A 33 -14.20 4.67 -14.16
N PHE A 34 -13.11 4.98 -14.86
CA PHE A 34 -11.77 4.49 -14.53
C PHE A 34 -10.91 5.65 -14.06
N MET A 35 -10.07 5.39 -13.07
CA MET A 35 -9.07 6.33 -12.61
C MET A 35 -7.72 5.64 -12.65
N ASP A 36 -6.71 6.37 -13.10
CA ASP A 36 -5.37 5.81 -13.21
C ASP A 36 -4.88 5.24 -11.85
N VAL A 37 -4.18 4.10 -11.96
CA VAL A 37 -3.52 3.41 -10.87
C VAL A 37 -2.02 3.53 -11.13
N ASP A 38 -1.41 4.59 -10.62
CA ASP A 38 0.02 4.93 -10.80
C ASP A 38 1.01 3.78 -10.46
N ASP A 39 0.55 2.70 -9.81
CA ASP A 39 1.35 1.54 -9.47
C ASP A 39 1.33 0.50 -10.61
N ILE A 40 2.11 0.75 -11.66
CA ILE A 40 2.43 -0.27 -12.66
C ILE A 40 3.24 -1.39 -11.99
N PRO A 41 2.76 -2.66 -12.02
CA PRO A 41 3.54 -3.77 -11.50
C PRO A 41 4.87 -3.90 -12.25
N LEU A 42 5.96 -4.04 -11.51
CA LEU A 42 7.30 -4.23 -12.07
C LEU A 42 7.30 -5.41 -13.06
N GLY A 43 7.82 -5.17 -14.27
CA GLY A 43 7.88 -6.16 -15.36
C GLY A 43 6.72 -6.12 -16.36
N THR A 44 5.77 -5.18 -16.22
CA THR A 44 4.70 -5.01 -17.22
C THR A 44 5.14 -4.08 -18.37
N ASP A 45 4.77 -4.41 -19.59
CA ASP A 45 5.01 -3.57 -20.77
C ASP A 45 4.18 -2.28 -20.69
N PHE A 46 4.87 -1.14 -20.75
CA PHE A 46 4.31 0.20 -20.61
C PHE A 46 3.28 0.53 -21.70
N VAL A 47 3.51 0.06 -22.94
CA VAL A 47 2.59 0.27 -24.07
C VAL A 47 1.30 -0.50 -23.85
N GLN A 48 1.39 -1.69 -23.23
CA GLN A 48 0.23 -2.54 -22.98
C GLN A 48 -0.66 -1.99 -21.86
N ILE A 49 -0.08 -1.38 -20.82
CA ILE A 49 -0.88 -0.72 -19.77
C ILE A 49 -1.57 0.52 -20.31
N LEU A 50 -0.84 1.37 -21.05
CA LEU A 50 -1.42 2.56 -21.66
C LEU A 50 -2.58 2.20 -22.60
N ASN A 51 -2.39 1.19 -23.45
CA ASN A 51 -3.43 0.69 -24.35
C ASN A 51 -4.61 0.10 -23.59
N ARG A 52 -4.38 -0.64 -22.50
CA ARG A 52 -5.42 -1.25 -21.68
C ARG A 52 -6.23 -0.21 -20.91
N ASN A 53 -5.58 0.79 -20.33
CA ASN A 53 -6.23 1.84 -19.53
C ASN A 53 -7.13 2.73 -20.38
N LEU A 54 -6.77 2.94 -21.65
CA LEU A 54 -7.55 3.72 -22.61
C LEU A 54 -8.46 2.85 -23.48
N GLN A 55 -8.47 1.54 -23.27
CA GLN A 55 -9.30 0.60 -24.04
C GLN A 55 -10.78 0.84 -23.72
N ASP A 56 -11.58 1.04 -24.77
CA ASP A 56 -13.02 1.36 -24.71
C ASP A 56 -13.33 2.71 -24.01
N CYS A 57 -12.32 3.59 -23.86
CA CYS A 57 -12.55 4.95 -23.39
C CYS A 57 -12.96 5.87 -24.55
N LYS A 58 -13.92 6.75 -24.28
CA LYS A 58 -14.35 7.82 -25.19
C LYS A 58 -14.14 9.19 -24.60
N VAL A 59 -14.16 9.27 -23.27
CA VAL A 59 -13.95 10.51 -22.53
C VAL A 59 -12.69 10.41 -21.71
N MET A 60 -11.91 11.49 -21.67
CA MET A 60 -10.82 11.65 -20.73
C MET A 60 -11.02 12.92 -19.90
N LEU A 61 -11.03 12.75 -18.59
CA LEU A 61 -10.97 13.84 -17.63
C LEU A 61 -9.49 14.06 -17.27
N VAL A 62 -8.97 15.25 -17.58
CA VAL A 62 -7.58 15.61 -17.24
C VAL A 62 -7.62 16.52 -16.03
N ILE A 63 -7.21 16.01 -14.86
CA ILE A 63 -7.25 16.78 -13.62
C ILE A 63 -5.98 17.64 -13.52
N ILE A 64 -6.18 18.95 -13.59
CA ILE A 64 -5.12 19.96 -13.59
C ILE A 64 -5.20 20.74 -12.27
N GLY A 65 -4.26 20.50 -11.37
CA GLY A 65 -4.02 21.32 -10.19
C GLY A 65 -2.91 22.35 -10.42
N GLN A 66 -2.61 23.13 -9.38
CA GLN A 66 -1.74 24.30 -9.48
C GLN A 66 -0.31 23.98 -9.93
N GLN A 67 0.19 22.77 -9.65
CA GLN A 67 1.56 22.38 -9.96
C GLN A 67 1.65 21.49 -11.20
N TRP A 68 0.51 21.12 -11.81
CA TRP A 68 0.43 20.14 -12.89
C TRP A 68 1.44 20.35 -14.03
N LEU A 69 1.63 21.60 -14.44
CA LEU A 69 2.52 22.01 -15.53
C LEU A 69 4.00 21.93 -15.14
N ASP A 70 4.32 22.30 -13.90
CA ASP A 70 5.69 22.58 -13.45
C ASP A 70 6.31 21.50 -12.58
N ILE A 71 5.55 20.45 -12.22
CA ILE A 71 6.11 19.31 -11.48
C ILE A 71 7.32 18.74 -12.24
N ARG A 72 8.43 18.59 -11.51
CA ARG A 72 9.70 18.13 -12.05
C ARG A 72 9.98 16.68 -11.70
N GLY A 73 10.64 15.99 -12.61
CA GLY A 73 11.20 14.66 -12.39
C GLY A 73 12.47 14.72 -11.55
N HIS A 74 13.05 13.56 -11.27
CA HIS A 74 14.32 13.41 -10.57
C HIS A 74 15.50 14.06 -11.32
N ASP A 75 15.37 14.25 -12.63
CA ASP A 75 16.31 14.92 -13.52
C ASP A 75 16.18 16.46 -13.48
N GLY A 76 15.28 16.99 -12.65
CA GLY A 76 15.02 18.42 -12.54
C GLY A 76 14.30 19.04 -13.74
N LYS A 77 13.91 18.25 -14.76
CA LYS A 77 13.12 18.72 -15.90
C LYS A 77 11.64 18.56 -15.61
N ARG A 78 10.77 19.33 -16.29
CA ARG A 78 9.33 19.16 -16.11
C ARG A 78 8.94 17.76 -16.57
N ARG A 79 8.06 17.09 -15.81
CA ARG A 79 7.61 15.74 -16.14
C ARG A 79 6.89 15.70 -17.47
N LEU A 80 6.13 16.73 -17.82
CA LEU A 80 5.48 16.82 -19.14
C LEU A 80 6.48 16.84 -20.30
N ASP A 81 7.69 17.35 -20.09
CA ASP A 81 8.74 17.36 -21.13
C ASP A 81 9.43 15.99 -21.27
N ASN A 82 9.26 15.08 -20.29
CA ASN A 82 9.76 13.71 -20.38
C ASN A 82 8.85 12.88 -21.32
N PRO A 83 9.38 12.30 -22.41
CA PRO A 83 8.59 11.48 -23.34
C PRO A 83 7.99 10.22 -22.71
N ASN A 84 8.51 9.78 -21.57
CA ASN A 84 8.05 8.57 -20.87
C ASN A 84 7.11 8.86 -19.68
N ASP A 85 6.64 10.10 -19.51
CA ASP A 85 5.69 10.43 -18.44
C ASP A 85 4.27 9.93 -18.77
N PHE A 86 3.63 9.23 -17.82
CA PHE A 86 2.32 8.59 -18.03
C PHE A 86 1.23 9.58 -18.42
N VAL A 87 1.07 10.64 -17.64
CA VAL A 87 0.06 11.68 -17.92
C VAL A 87 0.28 12.30 -19.31
N ARG A 88 1.53 12.53 -19.71
CA ARG A 88 1.84 12.98 -21.08
C ARG A 88 1.37 11.96 -22.13
N LEU A 89 1.75 10.70 -21.96
CA LEU A 89 1.44 9.64 -22.93
C LEU A 89 -0.06 9.36 -23.04
N GLU A 90 -0.77 9.39 -21.92
CA GLU A 90 -2.23 9.22 -21.86
C GLU A 90 -2.95 10.32 -22.63
N ILE A 91 -2.63 11.58 -22.33
CA ILE A 91 -3.28 12.73 -22.98
C ILE A 91 -2.93 12.75 -24.47
N ALA A 92 -1.67 12.50 -24.82
CA ALA A 92 -1.25 12.40 -26.22
C ALA A 92 -2.06 11.35 -26.96
N ARG A 93 -2.22 10.15 -26.38
CA ARG A 93 -2.98 9.08 -27.01
C ARG A 93 -4.48 9.39 -27.10
N ALA A 94 -5.06 9.99 -26.07
CA ALA A 94 -6.46 10.43 -26.10
C ALA A 94 -6.69 11.48 -27.18
N LEU A 95 -5.75 12.41 -27.37
CA LEU A 95 -5.78 13.38 -28.47
C LEU A 95 -5.69 12.70 -29.83
N GLU A 96 -4.76 11.76 -30.01
CA GLU A 96 -4.61 10.99 -31.26
C GLU A 96 -5.87 10.19 -31.62
N ASN A 97 -6.58 9.67 -30.62
CA ASN A 97 -7.80 8.88 -30.82
C ASN A 97 -9.09 9.72 -30.78
N ASN A 98 -8.97 11.05 -30.78
CA ASN A 98 -10.10 11.99 -30.77
C ASN A 98 -11.09 11.74 -29.62
N PHE A 99 -10.59 11.44 -28.43
CA PHE A 99 -11.43 11.36 -27.24
C PHE A 99 -12.07 12.73 -26.96
N ASN A 100 -13.24 12.72 -26.33
CA ASN A 100 -13.77 13.90 -25.67
C ASN A 100 -12.90 14.19 -24.44
N ILE A 101 -11.97 15.15 -24.55
CA ILE A 101 -11.09 15.53 -23.46
C ILE A 101 -11.66 16.74 -22.74
N ILE A 102 -11.94 16.58 -21.45
CA ILE A 102 -12.44 17.62 -20.55
C ILE A 102 -11.34 17.92 -19.52
N PRO A 103 -10.62 19.05 -19.66
CA PRO A 103 -9.77 19.55 -18.60
C PRO A 103 -10.61 19.92 -17.37
N VAL A 104 -10.25 19.42 -16.20
CA VAL A 104 -10.88 19.74 -14.92
C VAL A 104 -9.87 20.50 -14.07
N LEU A 105 -10.10 21.80 -13.91
CA LEU A 105 -9.22 22.69 -13.15
C LEU A 105 -9.62 22.65 -11.68
N VAL A 106 -8.67 22.30 -10.80
CA VAL A 106 -8.92 22.18 -9.35
C VAL A 106 -8.05 23.16 -8.57
N ASN A 107 -8.50 23.55 -7.37
CA ASN A 107 -7.78 24.51 -6.51
C ASN A 107 -7.45 25.85 -7.19
N GLY A 108 -8.28 26.33 -8.13
CA GLY A 108 -8.01 27.57 -8.86
C GLY A 108 -6.80 27.49 -9.81
N ALA A 109 -6.44 26.28 -10.25
CA ALA A 109 -5.41 26.11 -11.26
C ALA A 109 -5.80 26.80 -12.57
N PRO A 110 -4.89 27.54 -13.22
CA PRO A 110 -5.15 28.11 -14.52
C PRO A 110 -5.05 27.04 -15.62
N MET A 111 -5.77 27.24 -16.72
CA MET A 111 -5.58 26.42 -17.92
C MET A 111 -4.16 26.64 -18.48
N PRO A 112 -3.38 25.58 -18.78
CA PRO A 112 -2.05 25.73 -19.38
C PRO A 112 -2.11 26.42 -20.76
N ALA A 113 -1.25 27.40 -20.98
CA ALA A 113 -1.15 28.05 -22.28
C ALA A 113 -0.44 27.14 -23.30
N GLU A 114 -0.80 27.28 -24.59
CA GLU A 114 -0.27 26.44 -25.68
C GLU A 114 1.27 26.45 -25.74
N LYS A 115 1.90 27.60 -25.49
CA LYS A 115 3.36 27.75 -25.51
C LYS A 115 4.09 26.98 -24.40
N ASP A 116 3.39 26.67 -23.30
CA ASP A 116 4.00 26.04 -22.12
C ASP A 116 3.89 24.51 -22.18
N LEU A 117 3.13 23.98 -23.14
CA LEU A 117 2.93 22.56 -23.38
C LEU A 117 3.90 21.99 -24.42
N PRO A 118 4.33 20.72 -24.27
CA PRO A 118 4.98 19.98 -25.35
C PRO A 118 4.11 19.96 -26.61
N ASP A 119 4.73 19.91 -27.80
CA ASP A 119 4.01 20.01 -29.08
C ASP A 119 2.82 19.04 -29.20
N ILE A 120 3.01 17.79 -28.76
CA ILE A 120 1.98 16.74 -28.81
C ILE A 120 0.77 17.02 -27.91
N LEU A 121 0.92 17.88 -26.90
CA LEU A 121 -0.14 18.24 -25.94
C LEU A 121 -0.76 19.61 -26.21
N LYS A 122 -0.20 20.42 -27.12
CA LYS A 122 -0.74 21.74 -27.47
C LYS A 122 -2.26 21.75 -27.73
N PRO A 123 -2.86 20.75 -28.41
CA PRO A 123 -4.30 20.71 -28.60
C PRO A 123 -5.13 20.69 -27.30
N LEU A 124 -4.56 20.27 -26.16
CA LEU A 124 -5.22 20.31 -24.85
C LEU A 124 -5.61 21.74 -24.47
N SER A 125 -4.74 22.73 -24.72
CA SER A 125 -4.96 24.15 -24.39
C SER A 125 -6.19 24.78 -25.07
N ARG A 126 -6.71 24.13 -26.12
CA ARG A 126 -7.88 24.58 -26.88
C ARG A 126 -9.18 23.89 -26.47
N ARG A 127 -9.13 23.00 -25.47
CA ARG A 127 -10.32 22.31 -24.93
C ARG A 127 -11.02 23.21 -23.91
N GLN A 128 -12.35 23.18 -23.90
CA GLN A 128 -13.13 23.88 -22.89
C GLN A 128 -12.94 23.19 -21.54
N ALA A 129 -12.46 23.95 -20.56
CA ALA A 129 -12.23 23.44 -19.22
C ALA A 129 -13.47 23.60 -18.32
N LEU A 130 -13.60 22.69 -17.36
CA LEU A 130 -14.53 22.81 -16.23
C LEU A 130 -13.73 23.18 -14.98
N GLU A 131 -14.14 24.23 -14.29
CA GLU A 131 -13.56 24.64 -13.02
C GLU A 131 -14.30 23.98 -11.86
N LEU A 132 -13.59 23.23 -11.03
CA LEU A 132 -14.14 22.58 -9.85
C LEU A 132 -13.68 23.35 -8.60
N ASP A 133 -14.40 24.42 -8.28
CA ASP A 133 -14.21 25.25 -7.09
C ASP A 133 -14.86 24.58 -5.86
N ASN A 134 -14.17 24.58 -4.71
CA ASN A 134 -14.72 24.12 -3.43
C ASN A 134 -16.04 24.80 -3.06
N LYS A 135 -16.19 26.10 -3.37
CA LYS A 135 -17.41 26.85 -3.05
C LYS A 135 -18.61 26.41 -3.88
N TYR A 136 -18.38 25.99 -5.12
CA TYR A 136 -19.42 25.61 -6.08
C TYR A 136 -19.29 24.15 -6.53
N TYR A 137 -18.67 23.32 -5.70
CA TYR A 137 -18.24 21.96 -6.06
C TYR A 137 -19.39 21.12 -6.62
N GLN A 138 -20.56 21.14 -5.96
CA GLN A 138 -21.72 20.36 -6.38
C GLN A 138 -22.31 20.81 -7.72
N HIS A 139 -22.21 22.10 -8.06
CA HIS A 139 -22.59 22.60 -9.39
C HIS A 139 -21.64 22.07 -10.44
N GLY A 140 -20.32 22.15 -10.21
CA GLY A 140 -19.32 21.59 -11.11
C GLY A 140 -19.48 20.08 -11.33
N ILE A 141 -19.79 19.32 -10.27
CA ILE A 141 -20.12 17.89 -10.41
C ILE A 141 -21.36 17.68 -11.27
N THR A 142 -22.41 18.47 -11.07
CA THR A 142 -23.65 18.37 -11.86
C THR A 142 -23.39 18.65 -13.35
N ASP A 143 -22.62 19.69 -13.65
CA ASP A 143 -22.27 20.05 -15.02
C ASP A 143 -21.37 19.01 -15.67
N LEU A 144 -20.44 18.43 -14.90
CA LEU A 144 -19.58 17.35 -15.38
C LEU A 144 -20.38 16.07 -15.65
N VAL A 145 -21.32 15.69 -14.77
CA VAL A 145 -22.20 14.54 -15.00
C VAL A 145 -22.98 14.73 -16.28
N LYS A 146 -23.60 15.89 -16.50
CA LYS A 146 -24.32 16.21 -17.75
C LYS A 146 -23.41 16.13 -18.98
N ALA A 147 -22.18 16.61 -18.87
CA ALA A 147 -21.21 16.52 -19.96
C ALA A 147 -20.86 15.06 -20.29
N LEU A 148 -20.74 14.20 -19.27
CA LEU A 148 -20.45 12.78 -19.42
C LEU A 148 -21.63 11.97 -19.98
N GLU A 149 -22.87 12.37 -19.72
CA GLU A 149 -24.06 11.68 -20.24
C GLU A 149 -24.09 11.60 -21.77
N VAL A 150 -23.48 12.58 -22.45
CA VAL A 150 -23.37 12.63 -23.91
C VAL A 150 -22.64 11.41 -24.47
N ASP A 151 -21.60 10.95 -23.78
CA ASP A 151 -20.73 9.86 -24.23
C ASP A 151 -21.00 8.54 -23.49
N LEU A 152 -21.44 8.59 -22.23
CA LEU A 152 -21.60 7.44 -21.36
C LEU A 152 -23.07 6.95 -21.23
N GLY A 153 -24.03 7.72 -21.73
CA GLY A 153 -25.46 7.48 -21.54
C GLY A 153 -26.02 8.08 -20.25
N GLU A 154 -27.33 7.96 -20.02
CA GLU A 154 -28.04 8.60 -18.91
C GLU A 154 -27.43 8.25 -17.55
N ALA A 155 -27.16 9.29 -16.74
CA ALA A 155 -26.68 9.13 -15.39
C ALA A 155 -27.83 8.66 -14.48
N LYS A 156 -27.60 7.57 -13.75
CA LYS A 156 -28.54 7.06 -12.76
C LYS A 156 -27.91 7.20 -11.40
N LYS A 157 -28.32 8.21 -10.65
CA LYS A 157 -27.87 8.38 -9.26
C LYS A 157 -28.29 7.15 -8.46
N LYS A 158 -27.32 6.28 -8.16
CA LYS A 158 -27.47 5.15 -7.26
C LYS A 158 -27.84 5.73 -5.90
N GLY A 159 -29.06 5.50 -5.45
CA GLY A 159 -29.54 5.99 -4.16
C GLY A 159 -28.61 5.48 -3.06
N VAL A 160 -27.75 6.34 -2.54
CA VAL A 160 -26.99 6.04 -1.33
C VAL A 160 -28.00 6.08 -0.19
N THR A 161 -28.51 4.92 0.22
CA THR A 161 -29.05 4.79 1.57
C THR A 161 -27.89 5.14 2.49
N PRO A 162 -27.97 6.22 3.29
CA PRO A 162 -26.91 6.50 4.26
C PRO A 162 -26.69 5.23 5.07
N PRO A 163 -25.45 4.75 5.26
CA PRO A 163 -25.23 3.72 6.25
C PRO A 163 -25.87 4.22 7.54
N ALA A 164 -26.81 3.45 8.09
CA ALA A 164 -27.48 3.80 9.32
C ALA A 164 -26.40 4.28 10.31
N PRO A 165 -26.59 5.41 11.01
CA PRO A 165 -25.65 5.83 12.03
C PRO A 165 -25.39 4.62 12.90
N ILE A 166 -24.13 4.18 12.97
CA ILE A 166 -23.72 3.16 13.93
C ILE A 166 -23.83 3.87 15.28
N LEU A 167 -25.05 3.90 15.82
CA LEU A 167 -25.26 4.19 17.23
C LEU A 167 -24.44 3.11 17.94
N PRO A 168 -23.50 3.51 18.82
CA PRO A 168 -22.80 2.53 19.64
C PRO A 168 -23.87 1.67 20.30
N GLU A 169 -23.79 0.35 20.11
CA GLU A 169 -24.66 -0.56 20.83
C GLU A 169 -24.58 -0.20 22.32
N PRO A 170 -25.74 -0.07 23.02
CA PRO A 170 -25.72 0.24 24.44
C PRO A 170 -24.82 -0.78 25.11
N ILE A 171 -23.76 -0.27 25.75
CA ILE A 171 -22.76 -1.09 26.44
C ILE A 171 -23.55 -1.95 27.41
N SER A 172 -23.70 -3.23 27.06
CA SER A 172 -24.32 -4.23 27.93
C SER A 172 -23.48 -4.26 29.20
N GLU A 173 -24.04 -3.76 30.30
CA GLU A 173 -23.41 -3.86 31.61
C GLU A 173 -23.14 -5.32 31.90
N THR A 174 -21.87 -5.71 31.80
CA THR A 174 -21.43 -7.05 32.15
C THR A 174 -21.68 -7.26 33.64
N LYS A 175 -22.75 -8.03 33.93
CA LYS A 175 -23.16 -8.47 35.25
C LYS A 175 -22.00 -9.21 35.93
N LYS A 176 -21.30 -8.53 36.84
CA LYS A 176 -20.21 -9.09 37.65
C LYS A 176 -20.74 -10.29 38.46
N ARG A 177 -20.22 -11.50 38.19
CA ARG A 177 -20.41 -12.66 39.07
C ARG A 177 -19.29 -12.70 40.12
N PRO A 178 -19.57 -12.98 41.39
CA PRO A 178 -18.57 -12.99 42.45
C PRO A 178 -17.73 -14.27 42.37
N LEU A 179 -16.42 -14.12 42.52
CA LEU A 179 -15.43 -15.20 42.59
C LEU A 179 -14.91 -15.33 44.02
N LEU A 180 -15.04 -16.52 44.61
CA LEU A 180 -14.09 -17.15 45.54
C LEU A 180 -14.57 -18.58 45.89
N PRO A 181 -13.70 -19.54 46.26
CA PRO A 181 -12.31 -19.77 45.88
C PRO A 181 -12.04 -21.22 45.39
N ILE A 182 -11.02 -21.42 44.54
CA ILE A 182 -10.28 -22.69 44.46
C ILE A 182 -8.91 -22.43 45.08
N LEU A 183 -8.85 -22.59 46.40
CA LEU A 183 -7.66 -22.81 47.20
C LEU A 183 -7.52 -24.33 47.31
N LEU A 184 -6.46 -24.88 46.70
CA LEU A 184 -5.80 -26.18 46.96
C LEU A 184 -5.15 -26.66 45.65
N GLY A 185 -3.86 -26.39 45.47
CA GLY A 185 -3.11 -26.94 44.33
C GLY A 185 -1.75 -26.32 44.02
N LEU A 186 -1.41 -25.16 44.59
CA LEU A 186 -0.16 -24.45 44.24
C LEU A 186 0.84 -24.26 45.39
N SER A 187 0.62 -24.89 46.56
CA SER A 187 1.55 -24.85 47.69
C SER A 187 2.58 -25.99 47.72
N ALA A 188 2.46 -27.01 46.86
CA ALA A 188 3.34 -28.19 46.91
C ALA A 188 4.59 -28.12 46.01
N VAL A 189 4.64 -27.22 45.01
CA VAL A 189 5.74 -27.20 44.03
C VAL A 189 6.83 -26.17 44.38
N VAL A 190 6.48 -25.10 45.13
CA VAL A 190 7.43 -24.06 45.53
C VAL A 190 8.26 -24.46 46.77
N LEU A 191 7.77 -25.39 47.59
CA LEU A 191 8.49 -25.88 48.78
C LEU A 191 9.52 -26.99 48.46
N LEU A 192 9.40 -27.69 47.33
CA LEU A 192 10.36 -28.73 46.92
C LEU A 192 11.59 -28.17 46.16
N GLY A 193 11.46 -27.04 45.48
CA GLY A 193 12.57 -26.40 44.76
C GLY A 193 13.53 -25.60 45.65
N SER A 194 13.03 -25.00 46.73
CA SER A 194 13.81 -24.17 47.65
C SER A 194 14.67 -24.97 48.63
N LEU A 195 14.34 -26.24 48.88
CA LEU A 195 15.12 -27.17 49.71
C LEU A 195 16.34 -27.79 48.97
N LEU A 196 16.36 -27.79 47.63
CA LEU A 196 17.51 -28.26 46.84
C LEU A 196 18.55 -27.16 46.57
N TYR A 197 18.14 -25.89 46.55
CA TYR A 197 19.05 -24.77 46.27
C TYR A 197 19.97 -24.42 47.45
N PHE A 198 19.60 -24.77 48.68
CA PHE A 198 20.34 -24.40 49.90
C PHE A 198 21.32 -25.46 50.42
N TRP A 199 21.48 -26.59 49.73
CA TRP A 199 22.44 -27.64 50.11
C TRP A 199 23.70 -27.70 49.25
N GLN A 200 23.84 -26.77 48.29
CA GLN A 200 25.02 -26.72 47.44
C GLN A 200 25.74 -25.37 47.61
N GLN A 201 26.52 -25.32 48.70
CA GLN A 201 27.89 -24.77 48.67
C GLN A 201 27.95 -23.23 48.63
N SER A 202 28.15 -22.48 49.72
CA SER A 202 29.16 -22.58 50.79
C SER A 202 30.56 -22.96 50.28
N ASP A 203 31.38 -21.97 49.96
CA ASP A 203 32.51 -21.60 50.82
C ASP A 203 33.35 -20.47 50.22
N SER A 204 33.92 -19.67 51.13
CA SER A 204 35.06 -18.73 51.00
C SER A 204 34.73 -17.24 51.12
N THR A 205 35.02 -16.72 52.31
CA THR A 205 35.22 -15.30 52.66
C THR A 205 36.72 -15.12 53.04
N PRO A 206 37.20 -13.90 53.34
CA PRO A 206 37.86 -12.93 52.45
C PRO A 206 39.36 -12.71 52.81
N GLN A 207 40.06 -11.76 52.16
CA GLN A 207 41.05 -10.89 52.82
C GLN A 207 41.32 -9.58 52.06
N ILE A 208 41.70 -8.57 52.84
CA ILE A 208 41.82 -7.12 52.59
C ILE A 208 43.30 -6.76 52.35
N THR A 209 43.65 -5.80 51.47
CA THR A 209 44.66 -4.75 51.78
C THR A 209 44.65 -3.56 50.81
N GLU A 210 44.90 -2.39 51.38
CA GLU A 210 45.05 -1.05 50.82
C GLU A 210 46.27 -0.88 49.90
N THR A 211 46.27 0.14 49.02
CA THR A 211 47.22 1.29 49.09
C THR A 211 46.93 2.36 48.02
N ALA A 212 46.86 3.63 48.48
CA ALA A 212 47.56 4.84 48.00
C ALA A 212 47.94 4.99 46.51
N ASN A 213 47.99 6.15 45.85
CA ASN A 213 47.70 7.58 46.06
C ASN A 213 48.21 8.29 44.76
N GLN A 214 48.00 9.60 44.64
CA GLN A 214 48.65 10.57 43.72
C GLN A 214 48.11 10.70 42.28
N GLN A 215 48.11 11.86 41.62
CA GLN A 215 48.00 13.29 41.96
C GLN A 215 48.11 14.06 40.61
N ASN A 216 47.31 15.12 40.48
CA ASN A 216 47.59 16.39 39.78
C ASN A 216 47.49 16.57 38.23
N THR A 217 46.71 17.63 37.94
CA THR A 217 46.43 18.55 36.81
C THR A 217 47.64 19.39 36.32
N PRO A 218 47.52 20.43 35.45
CA PRO A 218 46.65 20.76 34.29
C PRO A 218 47.45 21.27 33.03
N GLY A 219 46.80 21.48 31.88
CA GLY A 219 47.38 22.28 30.78
C GLY A 219 46.59 22.27 29.46
N ALA A 220 46.08 23.43 29.07
CA ALA A 220 45.10 23.65 28.00
C ALA A 220 45.70 23.79 26.59
N THR A 221 44.92 23.44 25.54
CA THR A 221 44.52 24.35 24.45
C THR A 221 43.52 23.70 23.46
N LYS A 222 42.27 24.22 23.50
CA LYS A 222 41.23 24.49 22.46
C LYS A 222 41.29 23.73 21.11
N ASN A 223 40.19 23.36 20.43
CA ASN A 223 38.76 23.09 20.66
C ASN A 223 38.12 23.06 19.25
N PHE A 224 37.62 21.92 18.76
CA PHE A 224 36.35 21.84 18.00
C PHE A 224 35.96 20.36 17.78
N THR A 225 35.23 19.78 18.74
CA THR A 225 34.62 18.46 18.54
C THR A 225 33.28 18.36 19.26
N SER A 226 32.25 18.11 18.47
CA SER A 226 31.11 17.22 18.74
C SER A 226 30.74 17.00 20.20
N THR A 227 29.75 17.74 20.70
CA THR A 227 29.11 17.44 21.98
C THR A 227 28.19 16.23 21.82
N LYS A 228 28.68 15.10 22.32
CA LYS A 228 27.90 13.92 22.70
C LYS A 228 27.26 14.26 24.05
N GLN A 229 25.94 14.43 24.11
CA GLN A 229 25.22 14.60 25.36
C GLN A 229 24.42 13.32 25.65
N THR A 230 24.93 12.57 26.62
CA THR A 230 24.20 11.56 27.38
C THR A 230 23.23 12.27 28.30
N ASP A 231 21.93 11.97 28.15
CA ASP A 231 20.96 12.15 29.23
C ASP A 231 20.09 10.90 29.36
N SER A 232 20.19 10.30 30.54
CA SER A 232 19.49 9.13 31.02
C SER A 232 18.08 9.50 31.46
N ASN A 233 17.11 9.35 30.57
CA ASN A 233 15.70 9.04 30.87
C ASN A 233 14.94 8.83 29.55
N GLN A 234 15.05 7.64 28.97
CA GLN A 234 14.15 7.23 27.89
C GLN A 234 13.39 5.96 28.30
N PRO A 235 12.05 5.94 28.15
CA PRO A 235 11.28 4.71 28.29
C PRO A 235 11.82 3.67 27.30
N ALA A 236 11.84 2.40 27.71
CA ALA A 236 12.37 1.27 26.95
C ALA A 236 12.03 1.41 25.47
N SER A 237 13.06 1.71 24.69
CA SER A 237 12.92 2.15 23.33
C SER A 237 12.32 1.00 22.50
N ALA A 238 11.21 1.19 21.78
CA ALA A 238 10.49 0.09 21.13
C ALA A 238 11.42 -0.74 20.23
N PRO A 239 11.27 -2.07 20.18
CA PRO A 239 12.13 -2.90 19.35
C PRO A 239 11.84 -2.68 17.85
N ALA A 240 12.87 -2.75 17.02
CA ALA A 240 12.74 -2.87 15.57
C ALA A 240 12.61 -4.34 15.15
N GLY A 241 12.30 -4.60 13.88
CA GLY A 241 12.32 -5.94 13.30
C GLY A 241 13.73 -6.50 13.06
N PHE A 242 14.78 -5.76 13.42
CA PHE A 242 16.19 -6.16 13.37
C PHE A 242 16.98 -5.63 14.58
N ASP A 243 18.20 -6.12 14.79
CA ASP A 243 19.07 -5.68 15.88
C ASP A 243 19.70 -4.31 15.58
N CYS A 244 19.17 -3.26 16.20
CA CYS A 244 19.67 -1.89 16.04
C CYS A 244 21.15 -1.70 16.40
N ARG A 245 21.76 -2.60 17.20
CA ARG A 245 23.21 -2.54 17.51
C ARG A 245 24.07 -2.92 16.31
N LYS A 246 23.46 -3.57 15.30
CA LYS A 246 24.12 -4.00 14.06
C LYS A 246 23.74 -3.12 12.87
N ALA A 247 23.02 -2.02 13.10
CA ALA A 247 22.64 -1.08 12.06
C ALA A 247 23.90 -0.56 11.35
N ASN A 248 23.97 -0.74 10.03
CA ASN A 248 25.13 -0.38 9.23
C ASN A 248 24.80 0.57 8.07
N THR A 249 23.51 0.82 7.83
CA THR A 249 23.07 1.84 6.88
C THR A 249 22.48 3.05 7.58
N ASP A 250 22.61 4.20 6.95
CA ASP A 250 21.89 5.43 7.27
C ASP A 250 20.39 5.22 7.42
N VAL A 251 19.78 4.37 6.59
CA VAL A 251 18.37 3.98 6.68
C VAL A 251 18.08 3.16 7.94
N GLU A 252 18.90 2.16 8.26
CA GLU A 252 18.77 1.39 9.49
C GLU A 252 18.94 2.26 10.73
N ASN A 253 19.89 3.20 10.70
CA ASN A 253 20.09 4.16 11.76
C ASN A 253 18.88 5.10 11.91
N ALA A 254 18.31 5.60 10.81
CA ALA A 254 17.09 6.41 10.83
C ALA A 254 15.90 5.63 11.39
N ILE A 255 15.76 4.35 11.04
CA ILE A 255 14.76 3.47 11.63
C ILE A 255 15.00 3.36 13.13
N CYS A 256 16.22 3.04 13.57
CA CYS A 256 16.54 2.79 14.97
C CYS A 256 16.45 4.03 15.88
N ASN A 257 16.69 5.22 15.34
CA ASN A 257 16.69 6.47 16.09
C ASN A 257 15.29 7.07 16.31
N ASP A 258 14.26 6.56 15.64
CA ASP A 258 12.87 7.02 15.79
C ASP A 258 11.95 5.89 16.31
N ASN A 259 11.08 6.20 17.27
CA ASN A 259 10.21 5.18 17.89
C ASN A 259 9.11 4.70 16.93
N LYS A 260 8.63 5.58 16.07
CA LYS A 260 7.52 5.33 15.15
C LYS A 260 7.97 4.44 13.99
N THR A 261 9.14 4.73 13.43
CA THR A 261 9.77 3.89 12.41
C THR A 261 10.12 2.50 12.95
N ARG A 262 10.63 2.37 14.19
CA ARG A 262 10.89 1.05 14.79
C ARG A 262 9.63 0.21 14.95
N LYS A 263 8.57 0.80 15.49
CA LYS A 263 7.27 0.13 15.62
C LYS A 263 6.73 -0.33 14.27
N THR A 264 6.88 0.51 13.25
CA THR A 264 6.42 0.20 11.89
C THR A 264 7.25 -0.91 11.25
N ASP A 265 8.57 -0.89 11.42
CA ASP A 265 9.48 -1.94 10.95
C ASP A 265 9.21 -3.27 11.65
N LEU A 266 8.99 -3.25 12.97
CA LEU A 266 8.59 -4.42 13.74
C LEU A 266 7.23 -4.98 13.26
N ALA A 267 6.23 -4.13 13.05
CA ALA A 267 4.91 -4.54 12.58
C ALA A 267 5.00 -5.22 11.19
N LEU A 268 5.82 -4.68 10.29
CA LEU A 268 6.09 -5.29 9.00
C LEU A 268 6.73 -6.68 9.15
N ASN A 269 7.76 -6.80 10.00
CA ASN A 269 8.46 -8.05 10.22
C ASN A 269 7.55 -9.14 10.83
N GLN A 270 6.73 -8.75 11.81
CA GLN A 270 5.75 -9.63 12.44
C GLN A 270 4.69 -10.10 11.44
N LEU A 271 4.16 -9.18 10.61
CA LEU A 271 3.20 -9.53 9.58
C LEU A 271 3.80 -10.46 8.53
N PHE A 272 5.00 -10.15 8.02
CA PHE A 272 5.71 -11.03 7.08
C PHE A 272 5.90 -12.42 7.66
N THR A 273 6.37 -12.52 8.91
CA THR A 273 6.57 -13.80 9.60
C THR A 273 5.26 -14.58 9.72
N LYS A 274 4.17 -13.90 10.14
CA LYS A 274 2.84 -14.50 10.25
C LYS A 274 2.34 -15.02 8.90
N VAL A 275 2.38 -14.20 7.85
CA VAL A 275 1.93 -14.62 6.51
C VAL A 275 2.79 -15.78 6.01
N ASN A 276 4.12 -15.67 6.14
CA ASN A 276 5.04 -16.68 5.64
C ASN A 276 4.91 -18.04 6.37
N THR A 277 4.58 -18.08 7.66
CA THR A 277 4.36 -19.36 8.36
C THR A 277 3.03 -20.02 8.00
N GLN A 278 2.05 -19.24 7.56
CA GLN A 278 0.72 -19.73 7.18
C GLN A 278 0.63 -20.18 5.71
N LEU A 279 1.65 -19.89 4.90
CA LEU A 279 1.69 -20.25 3.49
C LEU A 279 2.28 -21.65 3.19
N PRO A 280 1.85 -22.31 2.10
CA PRO A 280 2.46 -23.54 1.61
C PRO A 280 3.94 -23.36 1.20
N PRO A 281 4.77 -24.44 1.21
CA PRO A 281 6.21 -24.36 0.94
C PRO A 281 6.63 -23.56 -0.30
N GLN A 282 5.99 -23.78 -1.44
CA GLN A 282 6.29 -23.07 -2.69
C GLN A 282 5.96 -21.57 -2.61
N ALA A 283 4.85 -21.21 -1.97
CA ALA A 283 4.46 -19.81 -1.78
C ALA A 283 5.39 -19.07 -0.79
N ARG A 284 5.92 -19.78 0.22
CA ARG A 284 6.93 -19.22 1.14
C ARG A 284 8.21 -18.82 0.42
N GLU A 285 8.67 -19.63 -0.52
CA GLU A 285 9.88 -19.34 -1.30
C GLU A 285 9.71 -18.07 -2.14
N VAL A 286 8.59 -17.95 -2.85
CA VAL A 286 8.25 -16.77 -3.65
C VAL A 286 8.11 -15.52 -2.77
N LEU A 287 7.38 -15.62 -1.66
CA LEU A 287 7.19 -14.51 -0.73
C LEU A 287 8.53 -14.07 -0.11
N GLY A 288 9.36 -15.02 0.29
CA GLY A 288 10.70 -14.78 0.83
C GLY A 288 11.63 -14.09 -0.16
N LYS A 289 11.63 -14.51 -1.43
CA LYS A 289 12.39 -13.84 -2.50
C LYS A 289 11.92 -12.39 -2.67
N ARG A 290 10.61 -12.16 -2.79
CA ARG A 290 10.02 -10.81 -2.90
C ARG A 290 10.36 -9.92 -1.71
N GLN A 291 10.41 -10.47 -0.50
CA GLN A 291 10.78 -9.72 0.70
C GLN A 291 12.26 -9.30 0.68
N LYS A 292 13.16 -10.20 0.27
CA LYS A 292 14.59 -9.86 0.08
C LYS A 292 14.78 -8.78 -0.98
N ASP A 293 14.07 -8.89 -2.09
CA ASP A 293 14.17 -7.92 -3.18
C ASP A 293 13.62 -6.54 -2.76
N TRP A 294 12.54 -6.51 -1.98
CA TRP A 294 12.03 -5.26 -1.39
C TRP A 294 13.03 -4.63 -0.40
N LEU A 295 13.67 -5.43 0.47
CA LEU A 295 14.68 -4.94 1.42
C LEU A 295 15.90 -4.34 0.69
N LYS A 296 16.33 -4.94 -0.43
CA LYS A 296 17.41 -4.36 -1.26
C LYS A 296 17.04 -3.00 -1.84
N GLN A 297 15.77 -2.82 -2.23
CA GLN A 297 15.28 -1.56 -2.83
C GLN A 297 14.98 -0.48 -1.79
N ARG A 298 14.59 -0.88 -0.57
CA ARG A 298 14.26 0.00 0.55
C ARG A 298 15.31 1.08 0.76
N ASP A 299 16.58 0.69 0.88
CA ASP A 299 17.63 1.62 1.26
C ASP A 299 17.82 2.72 0.21
N ASN A 300 17.79 2.33 -1.08
CA ASN A 300 17.88 3.29 -2.18
C ASN A 300 16.68 4.24 -2.21
N TYR A 301 15.46 3.70 -2.09
CA TYR A 301 14.25 4.52 -2.09
C TYR A 301 14.24 5.52 -0.93
N ILE A 302 14.51 5.07 0.30
CA ILE A 302 14.48 5.91 1.50
C ILE A 302 15.57 6.99 1.44
N ARG A 303 16.79 6.65 1.01
CA ARG A 303 17.85 7.64 0.80
C ARG A 303 17.46 8.72 -0.19
N GLN A 304 16.90 8.32 -1.34
CA GLN A 304 16.62 9.25 -2.44
C GLN A 304 15.34 10.06 -2.22
N THR A 305 14.39 9.54 -1.44
CA THR A 305 13.04 10.13 -1.33
C THR A 305 12.76 10.71 0.05
N CYS A 306 13.21 10.04 1.11
CA CYS A 306 12.89 10.42 2.48
C CYS A 306 13.96 11.29 3.12
N PHE A 307 15.25 11.06 2.86
CA PHE A 307 16.31 11.92 3.44
C PHE A 307 16.46 13.27 2.76
N THR A 308 15.77 13.49 1.65
CA THR A 308 15.65 14.82 1.01
C THR A 308 14.69 15.75 1.77
N GLN A 309 13.98 15.25 2.78
CA GLN A 309 13.05 16.04 3.58
C GLN A 309 13.77 16.95 4.58
N ALA A 310 13.18 18.11 4.85
CA ALA A 310 13.84 19.20 5.59
C ALA A 310 14.02 18.94 7.09
N ASN A 311 13.25 18.03 7.71
CA ASN A 311 13.32 17.76 9.13
C ASN A 311 12.93 16.32 9.50
N GLN A 312 13.29 15.92 10.72
CA GLN A 312 13.13 14.55 11.21
C GLN A 312 11.68 14.04 11.16
N PRO A 313 10.63 14.80 11.57
CA PRO A 313 9.24 14.34 11.46
C PRO A 313 8.80 13.98 10.02
N LEU A 314 9.24 14.74 9.02
CA LEU A 314 8.93 14.47 7.61
C LEU A 314 9.67 13.22 7.11
N ILE A 315 10.92 13.03 7.54
CA ILE A 315 11.69 11.80 7.26
C ILE A 315 10.96 10.59 7.87
N THR A 316 10.58 10.67 9.15
CA THR A 316 9.81 9.64 9.86
C THR A 316 8.52 9.31 9.10
N HIS A 317 7.71 10.32 8.75
CA HIS A 317 6.46 10.11 8.04
C HIS A 317 6.66 9.48 6.65
N CYS A 318 7.70 9.88 5.91
CA CYS A 318 8.03 9.29 4.61
C CYS A 318 8.39 7.80 4.74
N ILE A 319 9.25 7.46 5.69
CA ILE A 319 9.64 6.06 5.97
C ILE A 319 8.42 5.24 6.38
N GLU A 320 7.58 5.78 7.26
CA GLU A 320 6.35 5.11 7.67
C GLU A 320 5.42 4.83 6.49
N ASN A 321 5.17 5.84 5.64
CA ASN A 321 4.28 5.67 4.48
C ASN A 321 4.82 4.58 3.53
N TYR A 322 6.13 4.55 3.29
CA TYR A 322 6.76 3.51 2.49
C TYR A 322 6.57 2.11 3.10
N TYR A 323 6.76 1.98 4.41
CA TYR A 323 6.53 0.72 5.12
C TYR A 323 5.05 0.32 5.17
N GLN A 324 4.12 1.27 5.33
CA GLN A 324 2.68 1.01 5.38
C GLN A 324 2.13 0.49 4.05
N GLN A 325 2.69 0.93 2.92
CA GLN A 325 2.38 0.35 1.62
C GLN A 325 2.72 -1.14 1.58
N ARG A 326 3.91 -1.50 2.09
CA ARG A 326 4.34 -2.89 2.17
C ARG A 326 3.50 -3.71 3.14
N ILE A 327 3.21 -3.20 4.34
CA ILE A 327 2.32 -3.84 5.33
C ILE A 327 0.95 -4.14 4.69
N THR A 328 0.36 -3.14 4.03
CA THR A 328 -0.91 -3.29 3.32
C THR A 328 -0.86 -4.37 2.24
N SER A 329 0.24 -4.45 1.48
CA SER A 329 0.44 -5.48 0.46
C SER A 329 0.52 -6.90 1.06
N LEU A 330 1.18 -7.07 2.21
CA LEU A 330 1.29 -8.35 2.90
C LEU A 330 -0.05 -8.75 3.55
N ALA A 331 -0.79 -7.80 4.11
CA ALA A 331 -2.09 -8.05 4.75
C ALA A 331 -3.16 -8.54 3.75
N ARG A 332 -2.99 -8.25 2.45
CA ARG A 332 -3.88 -8.73 1.38
C ARG A 332 -3.58 -10.17 0.94
N ILE A 333 -2.48 -10.77 1.39
CA ILE A 333 -2.15 -12.16 1.03
C ILE A 333 -3.09 -13.09 1.81
N PRO A 334 -3.94 -13.89 1.14
CA PRO A 334 -4.83 -14.82 1.83
C PRO A 334 -4.00 -15.92 2.49
N THR A 335 -4.14 -16.06 3.81
CA THR A 335 -3.38 -17.01 4.63
C THR A 335 -4.10 -18.35 4.84
N ASN A 336 -5.34 -18.47 4.35
CA ASN A 336 -6.19 -19.60 4.64
C ASN A 336 -6.43 -20.44 3.38
N LEU A 337 -6.03 -21.72 3.52
CA LEU A 337 -6.55 -22.89 2.81
C LEU A 337 -6.23 -22.94 1.31
N THR A 338 -5.16 -23.68 1.00
CA THR A 338 -4.96 -24.24 -0.35
C THR A 338 -5.61 -25.63 -0.38
N SER A 339 -6.51 -25.85 -1.33
CA SER A 339 -7.14 -27.14 -1.60
C SER A 339 -6.66 -27.67 -2.95
N ARG A 340 -6.54 -29.00 -3.07
CA ARG A 340 -6.29 -29.66 -4.36
C ARG A 340 -7.63 -30.16 -4.89
N VAL A 341 -8.12 -29.53 -5.95
CA VAL A 341 -9.39 -29.88 -6.60
C VAL A 341 -9.16 -30.52 -7.95
N GLN A 342 -10.06 -31.39 -8.38
CA GLN A 342 -10.00 -32.00 -9.69
C GLN A 342 -10.79 -31.15 -10.70
N LEU A 343 -10.23 -30.90 -11.88
CA LEU A 343 -11.01 -30.30 -12.98
C LEU A 343 -12.06 -31.30 -13.48
N THR A 344 -13.33 -30.88 -13.47
CA THR A 344 -14.46 -31.74 -13.83
C THR A 344 -14.81 -31.66 -15.32
N ASP A 345 -14.60 -30.50 -15.95
CA ASP A 345 -15.02 -30.23 -17.32
C ASP A 345 -14.03 -29.32 -18.11
N PRO A 346 -13.02 -29.92 -18.79
CA PRO A 346 -12.15 -29.20 -19.73
C PRO A 346 -12.85 -28.92 -21.09
N PRO A 347 -12.55 -27.80 -21.78
CA PRO A 347 -11.54 -26.82 -21.43
C PRO A 347 -11.95 -25.92 -20.25
N THR A 348 -11.14 -25.89 -19.21
CA THR A 348 -11.39 -25.08 -18.02
C THR A 348 -10.76 -23.70 -18.19
N ASN A 349 -11.55 -22.66 -18.02
CA ASN A 349 -11.13 -21.29 -18.23
C ASN A 349 -10.62 -20.71 -16.92
N ILE A 350 -9.34 -20.39 -16.87
CA ILE A 350 -8.78 -19.62 -15.77
C ILE A 350 -8.91 -18.15 -16.16
N ARG A 351 -9.69 -17.39 -15.41
CA ARG A 351 -10.00 -16.00 -15.72
C ARG A 351 -9.24 -15.05 -14.82
N LYS A 352 -9.06 -13.80 -15.24
CA LYS A 352 -8.40 -12.78 -14.40
C LYS A 352 -9.26 -12.40 -13.18
N ILE A 353 -10.56 -12.33 -13.39
CA ILE A 353 -11.62 -12.04 -12.41
C ILE A 353 -12.87 -12.84 -12.80
N PRO A 354 -13.88 -12.99 -11.92
CA PRO A 354 -15.15 -13.62 -12.26
C PRO A 354 -15.74 -13.05 -13.56
N ASN A 355 -16.11 -13.93 -14.50
CA ASN A 355 -16.62 -13.58 -15.84
C ASN A 355 -15.72 -12.66 -16.72
N GLY A 356 -14.49 -12.37 -16.30
CA GLY A 356 -13.54 -11.56 -17.07
C GLY A 356 -12.76 -12.34 -18.13
N GLU A 357 -11.72 -11.72 -18.68
CA GLU A 357 -10.81 -12.31 -19.67
C GLU A 357 -10.24 -13.67 -19.23
N ILE A 358 -10.14 -14.61 -20.18
CA ILE A 358 -9.49 -15.91 -20.00
C ILE A 358 -7.97 -15.74 -20.07
N LEU A 359 -7.28 -15.94 -18.95
CA LEU A 359 -5.82 -15.89 -18.86
C LEU A 359 -5.15 -17.09 -19.53
N CYS A 360 -5.74 -18.27 -19.36
CA CYS A 360 -5.36 -19.51 -20.03
C CYS A 360 -6.51 -20.52 -19.98
N GLN A 361 -6.48 -21.50 -20.87
CA GLN A 361 -7.41 -22.63 -20.89
C GLN A 361 -6.66 -23.93 -20.62
N ILE A 362 -7.15 -24.69 -19.64
CA ILE A 362 -6.62 -26.02 -19.34
C ILE A 362 -7.41 -27.04 -20.15
N GLN A 363 -6.72 -27.72 -21.07
CA GLN A 363 -7.33 -28.61 -22.05
C GLN A 363 -7.63 -30.02 -21.52
N GLN A 364 -6.97 -30.44 -20.43
CA GLN A 364 -7.05 -31.80 -19.90
C GLN A 364 -7.45 -31.81 -18.43
N LYS A 365 -8.11 -32.89 -17.99
CA LYS A 365 -8.43 -33.09 -16.57
C LYS A 365 -7.12 -33.23 -15.79
N GLN A 366 -6.94 -32.40 -14.78
CA GLN A 366 -5.81 -32.46 -13.86
C GLN A 366 -6.19 -31.97 -12.47
N MET A 367 -5.30 -32.21 -11.51
CA MET A 367 -5.43 -31.63 -10.17
C MET A 367 -4.95 -30.18 -10.19
N LEU A 368 -5.80 -29.29 -9.70
CA LEU A 368 -5.57 -27.86 -9.60
C LEU A 368 -5.42 -27.47 -8.13
N THR A 369 -4.42 -26.66 -7.82
CA THR A 369 -4.34 -26.02 -6.50
C THR A 369 -5.20 -24.76 -6.52
N VAL A 370 -6.18 -24.68 -5.63
CA VAL A 370 -7.04 -23.51 -5.44
C VAL A 370 -6.92 -22.95 -4.03
N TYR A 371 -7.19 -21.67 -3.85
CA TYR A 371 -7.19 -21.02 -2.54
C TYR A 371 -8.66 -20.86 -2.10
N SER A 372 -9.05 -21.63 -1.09
CA SER A 372 -10.44 -21.94 -0.67
C SER A 372 -10.87 -21.28 0.64
N GLY A 373 -9.99 -20.54 1.31
CA GLY A 373 -10.31 -19.97 2.62
C GLY A 373 -11.39 -18.89 2.61
N SER A 374 -11.67 -18.28 1.46
CA SER A 374 -12.80 -17.37 1.20
C SER A 374 -12.94 -17.20 -0.32
N PRO A 375 -13.82 -17.95 -1.00
CA PRO A 375 -14.03 -17.78 -2.44
C PRO A 375 -14.60 -16.40 -2.76
N ILE A 376 -14.35 -15.94 -3.98
CA ILE A 376 -14.97 -14.71 -4.49
C ILE A 376 -16.38 -15.07 -4.96
N THR A 377 -17.40 -14.58 -4.27
CA THR A 377 -18.80 -14.76 -4.69
C THR A 377 -19.18 -13.66 -5.68
N TYR A 378 -19.60 -14.05 -6.89
CA TYR A 378 -20.03 -13.12 -7.94
C TYR A 378 -21.22 -13.71 -8.69
N ASN A 379 -22.31 -12.95 -8.82
CA ASN A 379 -23.57 -13.40 -9.43
C ASN A 379 -24.10 -14.73 -8.86
N GLY A 380 -23.95 -14.94 -7.54
CA GLY A 380 -24.44 -16.14 -6.85
C GLY A 380 -23.57 -17.39 -7.02
N ALA A 381 -22.42 -17.30 -7.69
CA ALA A 381 -21.47 -18.40 -7.85
C ALA A 381 -20.14 -18.11 -7.16
N ASN A 382 -19.48 -19.15 -6.67
CA ASN A 382 -18.16 -19.06 -6.06
C ASN A 382 -17.05 -19.20 -7.10
N TRP A 383 -16.00 -18.41 -6.90
CA TRP A 383 -14.79 -18.43 -7.70
C TRP A 383 -13.59 -18.61 -6.79
N TYR A 384 -12.72 -19.54 -7.17
CA TYR A 384 -11.56 -19.90 -6.37
C TYR A 384 -10.30 -19.39 -7.05
N GLN A 385 -9.43 -18.75 -6.28
CA GLN A 385 -8.15 -18.30 -6.82
C GLN A 385 -7.27 -19.49 -7.16
N THR A 386 -6.43 -19.37 -8.18
CA THR A 386 -5.46 -20.39 -8.57
C THR A 386 -4.29 -19.76 -9.34
N GLN A 387 -3.17 -20.45 -9.40
CA GLN A 387 -1.93 -20.00 -10.04
C GLN A 387 -1.40 -21.12 -10.94
N VAL A 388 -2.12 -21.38 -12.03
CA VAL A 388 -1.87 -22.52 -12.94
C VAL A 388 -1.51 -22.10 -14.36
N CYS A 389 -1.74 -20.83 -14.72
CA CYS A 389 -1.36 -20.30 -16.02
C CYS A 389 0.15 -20.00 -16.07
N GLU A 390 0.73 -20.02 -17.27
CA GLU A 390 2.13 -19.65 -17.51
C GLU A 390 2.51 -18.31 -16.87
N ASN A 391 3.77 -18.24 -16.41
CA ASN A 391 4.36 -17.13 -15.65
C ASN A 391 3.76 -16.92 -14.26
N ASP A 392 3.26 -17.99 -13.62
CA ASP A 392 2.74 -17.95 -12.26
C ASP A 392 1.66 -16.86 -12.09
N ARG A 393 0.84 -16.64 -13.13
CA ARG A 393 -0.22 -15.62 -13.10
C ARG A 393 -1.38 -16.10 -12.24
N TRP A 394 -1.80 -15.25 -11.33
CA TRP A 394 -3.00 -15.48 -10.52
C TRP A 394 -4.24 -15.29 -11.38
N GLY A 395 -5.15 -16.26 -11.28
CA GLY A 395 -6.48 -16.20 -11.86
C GLY A 395 -7.52 -16.79 -10.93
N VAL A 396 -8.73 -16.90 -11.43
CA VAL A 396 -9.87 -17.49 -10.76
C VAL A 396 -10.47 -18.59 -11.64
N VAL A 397 -10.90 -19.66 -11.00
CA VAL A 397 -11.65 -20.76 -11.62
C VAL A 397 -13.05 -20.80 -11.02
N HIS A 398 -14.06 -21.00 -11.88
CA HIS A 398 -15.46 -21.08 -11.45
C HIS A 398 -15.72 -22.40 -10.71
N GLU A 399 -16.55 -22.38 -9.66
CA GLU A 399 -16.84 -23.57 -8.83
C GLU A 399 -17.40 -24.75 -9.64
N SER A 400 -18.14 -24.50 -10.73
CA SER A 400 -18.70 -25.57 -11.56
C SER A 400 -17.65 -26.34 -12.38
N GLN A 401 -16.43 -25.81 -12.53
CA GLN A 401 -15.37 -26.43 -13.33
C GLN A 401 -14.40 -27.27 -12.49
N ILE A 402 -14.63 -27.31 -11.17
CA ILE A 402 -13.80 -28.02 -10.20
C ILE A 402 -14.65 -28.91 -9.31
N SER A 403 -14.05 -29.95 -8.73
CA SER A 403 -14.64 -30.65 -7.59
C SER A 403 -14.76 -29.70 -6.41
N GLN A 404 -15.67 -29.98 -5.48
CA GLN A 404 -15.80 -29.17 -4.27
C GLN A 404 -14.43 -29.05 -3.56
N PRO A 405 -14.00 -27.81 -3.23
CA PRO A 405 -12.70 -27.52 -2.62
C PRO A 405 -12.57 -27.84 -1.15
#